data_AF-A0A8S1IQZ6-F1
#
_entry.id   AF-A0A8S1IQZ6-F1
#
_cell.length_a   1.000
_cell.length_b   1.000
_cell.length_c   1.000
_cell.angle_alpha   90.00
_cell.angle_beta   90.00
_cell.angle_gamma   90.00
#
_symmetry.space_group_name_H-M   'P 1'
#
loop_
_entity.id
_entity.type
_entity.pdbx_description
1 polymer ?
#
loop_
_entity_poly.entity_id
_entity_poly.type
_entity_poly.pdbx_seq_one_letter_code
_entity_poly.pdbx_strand_id
1 'polypeptide(L)'
;MGDLLAQFRCLSCSRRFSAQAPDTMGVVGRVFASGKPEFCGDLQALKPPAYLRYREAADCNLHSMFAVPVYSGDSPEAVAVVELLWHDRDVPFEQAVTRLQSCFQTVGLHTAEVDFSDITMGINMACLCEHKPHN
;
A
#
# COMPACT_ATOMS: atom_id res chain seq x y z
N MET A 1 -11.21 -24.86 -5.48
CA MET A 1 -11.02 -23.45 -5.08
C MET A 1 -9.86 -22.91 -5.89
N GLY A 2 -10.06 -21.89 -6.72
CA GLY A 2 -8.97 -21.29 -7.51
C GLY A 2 -8.02 -20.50 -6.61
N ASP A 3 -6.80 -20.25 -7.09
CA ASP A 3 -5.84 -19.38 -6.40
C ASP A 3 -6.34 -17.93 -6.44
N LEU A 4 -6.90 -17.45 -5.33
CA LEU A 4 -7.49 -16.12 -5.22
C LEU A 4 -6.43 -15.00 -5.31
N LEU A 5 -5.18 -15.24 -4.91
CA LEU A 5 -4.10 -14.27 -5.13
C LEU A 5 -3.74 -14.19 -6.61
N ALA A 6 -3.72 -15.33 -7.31
CA ALA A 6 -3.52 -15.33 -8.76
C ALA A 6 -4.66 -14.60 -9.49
N GLN A 7 -5.90 -14.76 -9.04
CA GLN A 7 -7.05 -14.01 -9.55
C GLN A 7 -6.90 -12.50 -9.31
N PHE A 8 -6.60 -12.09 -8.08
CA PHE A 8 -6.39 -10.68 -7.75
C PHE A 8 -5.25 -10.06 -8.57
N ARG A 9 -4.14 -10.79 -8.74
CA ARG A 9 -3.02 -10.40 -9.58
C ARG A 9 -3.44 -10.19 -11.04
N CYS A 10 -4.30 -11.06 -11.58
CA CYS A 10 -4.83 -10.90 -12.94
C CYS A 10 -5.69 -9.64 -13.07
N LEU A 11 -6.55 -9.36 -12.07
CA LEU A 11 -7.36 -8.14 -12.04
C LEU A 11 -6.48 -6.88 -11.96
N SER A 12 -5.39 -6.93 -11.19
CA SER A 12 -4.42 -5.83 -11.07
C SER A 12 -3.85 -5.37 -12.41
N CYS A 13 -3.68 -6.25 -13.40
CA CYS A 13 -3.08 -5.92 -14.69
C CYS A 13 -3.86 -4.85 -15.49
N SER A 14 -5.17 -4.73 -15.26
CA SER A 14 -6.02 -3.73 -15.92
C SER A 14 -6.21 -2.45 -15.11
N ARG A 15 -5.69 -2.38 -13.88
CA ARG A 15 -5.91 -1.26 -12.96
C ARG A 15 -4.88 -0.16 -13.18
N ARG A 16 -5.35 1.08 -13.10
CA ARG A 16 -4.53 2.30 -13.18
C ARG A 16 -4.96 3.24 -12.08
N PHE A 17 -3.99 3.94 -11.52
CA PHE A 17 -4.17 4.90 -10.44
C PHE A 17 -3.53 6.23 -10.85
N SER A 18 -4.17 7.34 -10.52
CA SER A 18 -3.61 8.66 -10.77
C SER A 18 -2.59 9.03 -9.71
N ALA A 19 -1.51 9.72 -10.07
CA ALA A 19 -0.61 10.36 -9.11
C ALA A 19 -1.04 11.79 -8.75
N GLN A 20 -2.07 12.32 -9.41
CA GLN A 20 -2.40 13.76 -9.36
C GLN A 20 -3.88 14.04 -9.08
N ALA A 21 -4.79 13.11 -9.40
CA ALA A 21 -6.23 13.31 -9.30
C ALA A 21 -6.78 12.58 -8.06
N PRO A 22 -7.09 13.29 -6.95
CA PRO A 22 -7.38 12.71 -5.64
C PRO A 22 -8.39 11.56 -5.66
N ASP A 23 -9.47 11.70 -6.42
CA ASP A 23 -10.57 10.72 -6.50
C ASP A 23 -10.15 9.38 -7.12
N THR A 24 -9.04 9.36 -7.85
CA THR A 24 -8.56 8.18 -8.60
C THR A 24 -7.15 7.75 -8.17
N MET A 25 -6.60 8.34 -7.11
CA MET A 25 -5.27 7.97 -6.62
C MET A 25 -5.26 6.57 -6.02
N GLY A 26 -6.27 6.24 -5.21
CA GLY A 26 -6.20 5.04 -4.38
C GLY A 26 -4.93 4.98 -3.53
N VAL A 27 -4.61 3.81 -2.97
CA VAL A 27 -3.39 3.62 -2.17
C VAL A 27 -2.14 3.84 -3.02
N VAL A 28 -2.06 3.21 -4.18
CA VAL A 28 -0.87 3.26 -5.05
C VAL A 28 -0.52 4.69 -5.46
N GLY A 29 -1.51 5.47 -5.90
CA GLY A 29 -1.28 6.86 -6.31
C GLY A 29 -0.88 7.75 -5.14
N ARG A 30 -1.47 7.56 -3.96
CA ARG A 30 -1.14 8.33 -2.75
C ARG A 30 0.25 8.02 -2.23
N VAL A 31 0.64 6.75 -2.18
CA VAL A 31 2.00 6.34 -1.81
C VAL A 31 3.02 6.91 -2.79
N PHE A 32 2.76 6.82 -4.09
CA PHE A 32 3.63 7.37 -5.13
C PHE A 32 3.81 8.90 -4.97
N ALA A 33 2.71 9.63 -4.80
CA ALA A 33 2.74 11.10 -4.75
C ALA A 33 3.27 11.65 -3.42
N SER A 34 2.99 10.98 -2.30
CA SER A 34 3.37 11.45 -0.97
C SER A 34 4.76 10.98 -0.52
N GLY A 35 5.27 9.89 -1.10
CA GLY A 35 6.47 9.22 -0.61
C GLY A 35 6.31 8.59 0.78
N LYS A 36 5.08 8.44 1.26
CA LYS A 36 4.78 7.82 2.56
C LYS A 36 4.24 6.40 2.37
N PRO A 37 4.69 5.41 3.16
CA PRO A 37 4.10 4.09 3.15
C PRO A 37 2.65 4.12 3.65
N GLU A 38 1.83 3.18 3.17
CA GLU A 38 0.47 2.95 3.67
C GLU A 38 0.29 1.47 4.02
N PHE A 39 -0.45 1.17 5.09
CA PHE A 39 -0.76 -0.21 5.49
C PHE A 39 -2.17 -0.34 6.04
N CYS A 40 -2.72 -1.55 5.92
CA CYS A 40 -4.02 -1.90 6.46
C CYS A 40 -4.03 -3.36 6.90
N GLY A 41 -4.42 -3.62 8.15
CA GLY A 41 -4.61 -4.98 8.69
C GLY A 41 -6.03 -5.54 8.49
N ASP A 42 -6.97 -4.71 8.01
CA ASP A 42 -8.31 -5.15 7.64
C ASP A 42 -8.89 -4.36 6.45
N LEU A 43 -8.56 -4.79 5.24
CA LEU A 43 -9.06 -4.27 3.97
C LEU A 43 -10.59 -4.29 3.87
N GLN A 44 -11.27 -5.19 4.60
CA GLN A 44 -12.72 -5.30 4.56
C GLN A 44 -13.42 -4.13 5.25
N ALA A 45 -12.73 -3.48 6.20
CA ALA A 45 -13.18 -2.27 6.86
C ALA A 45 -13.09 -1.03 5.94
N LEU A 46 -12.28 -1.08 4.88
CA LEU A 46 -12.10 0.05 3.98
C LEU A 46 -13.23 0.15 2.94
N LYS A 47 -13.53 1.40 2.55
CA LYS A 47 -14.49 1.77 1.50
C LYS A 47 -13.89 2.88 0.62
N PRO A 48 -14.44 3.16 -0.58
CA PRO A 48 -14.02 4.32 -1.36
C PRO A 48 -14.26 5.63 -0.57
N PRO A 49 -13.37 6.63 -0.66
CA PRO A 49 -12.17 6.69 -1.51
C PRO A 49 -10.90 6.08 -0.87
N ALA A 50 -10.98 5.56 0.37
CA ALA A 50 -9.82 5.02 1.09
C ALA A 50 -9.14 3.89 0.33
N TYR A 51 -9.93 2.96 -0.19
CA TYR A 51 -9.43 1.84 -0.99
C TYR A 51 -10.35 1.58 -2.19
N LEU A 52 -9.89 1.96 -3.38
CA LEU A 52 -10.67 1.86 -4.61
C LEU A 52 -10.92 0.40 -5.04
N ARG A 53 -10.09 -0.53 -4.56
CA ARG A 53 -10.13 -1.96 -4.90
C ARG A 53 -10.91 -2.81 -3.90
N TYR A 54 -11.73 -2.19 -3.03
CA TYR A 54 -12.35 -2.89 -1.90
C TYR A 54 -13.21 -4.10 -2.30
N ARG A 55 -13.95 -4.03 -3.42
CA ARG A 55 -14.75 -5.17 -3.90
C ARG A 55 -13.87 -6.32 -4.35
N GLU A 56 -12.84 -6.03 -5.15
CA GLU A 56 -11.93 -7.06 -5.67
C GLU A 56 -11.17 -7.74 -4.53
N ALA A 57 -10.78 -6.97 -3.51
CA ALA A 57 -10.15 -7.52 -2.32
C ALA A 57 -11.12 -8.39 -1.51
N ALA A 58 -12.38 -7.99 -1.37
CA ALA A 58 -13.42 -8.83 -0.76
C ALA A 58 -13.65 -10.13 -1.53
N ASP A 59 -13.82 -10.03 -2.86
CA ASP A 59 -14.08 -11.18 -3.74
C ASP A 59 -12.88 -12.16 -3.75
N CYS A 60 -11.66 -11.65 -3.58
CA CYS A 60 -10.43 -12.45 -3.49
C CYS A 60 -10.00 -12.77 -2.06
N ASN A 61 -10.85 -12.53 -1.05
CA ASN A 61 -10.59 -12.83 0.36
C ASN A 61 -9.28 -12.21 0.93
N LEU A 62 -8.92 -11.02 0.47
CA LEU A 62 -7.76 -10.28 0.96
C LEU A 62 -8.11 -9.53 2.24
N HIS A 63 -7.22 -9.59 3.22
CA HIS A 63 -7.42 -8.99 4.53
C HIS A 63 -6.41 -7.90 4.84
N SER A 64 -5.18 -8.05 4.39
CA SER A 64 -4.13 -7.09 4.74
C SER A 64 -3.37 -6.60 3.52
N MET A 65 -2.86 -5.39 3.62
CA MET A 65 -1.99 -4.80 2.61
C MET A 65 -0.89 -3.94 3.21
N PHE A 66 0.19 -3.82 2.44
CA PHE A 66 1.28 -2.89 2.69
C PHE A 66 1.77 -2.31 1.38
N ALA A 67 1.94 -1.00 1.30
CA ALA A 67 2.41 -0.31 0.12
C ALA A 67 3.53 0.67 0.45
N VAL A 68 4.61 0.63 -0.34
CA VAL A 68 5.79 1.48 -0.16
C VAL A 68 6.23 2.14 -1.46
N PRO A 69 6.72 3.39 -1.39
CA PRO A 69 7.38 4.02 -2.52
C PRO A 69 8.77 3.39 -2.75
N VAL A 70 9.18 3.30 -4.00
CA VAL A 70 10.50 2.82 -4.40
C VAL A 70 11.27 3.97 -5.00
N TYR A 71 12.53 4.12 -4.60
CA TYR A 71 13.46 5.13 -5.06
C TYR A 71 14.68 4.47 -5.71
N SER A 72 15.33 5.20 -6.62
CA SER A 72 16.55 4.77 -7.30
C SER A 72 17.63 5.84 -7.21
N GLY A 73 18.87 5.44 -6.88
CA GLY A 73 19.96 6.37 -6.63
C GLY A 73 19.63 7.36 -5.52
N ASP A 74 19.95 8.63 -5.72
CA ASP A 74 19.68 9.73 -4.77
C ASP A 74 18.43 10.54 -5.17
N SER A 75 17.57 10.01 -6.05
CA SER A 75 16.36 10.70 -6.49
C SER A 75 15.40 10.92 -5.32
N PRO A 76 14.93 12.17 -5.08
CA PRO A 76 13.90 12.43 -4.07
C PRO A 76 12.50 12.00 -4.55
N GLU A 77 12.34 11.71 -5.84
CA GLU A 77 11.08 11.29 -6.43
C GLU A 77 10.99 9.75 -6.51
N ALA A 78 9.82 9.22 -6.15
CA ALA A 78 9.53 7.80 -6.27
C ALA A 78 9.48 7.38 -7.74
N VAL A 79 10.12 6.25 -8.06
CA VAL A 79 10.13 5.66 -9.40
C VAL A 79 9.07 4.57 -9.57
N ALA A 80 8.59 3.99 -8.46
CA ALA A 80 7.54 2.97 -8.44
C ALA A 80 6.88 2.86 -7.06
N VAL A 81 5.88 1.98 -6.95
CA VAL A 81 5.30 1.53 -5.68
C VAL A 81 5.28 0.02 -5.67
N VAL A 82 5.64 -0.58 -4.53
CA VAL A 82 5.43 -2.02 -4.28
C VAL A 82 4.25 -2.18 -3.32
N GLU A 83 3.25 -2.94 -3.76
CA GLU A 83 2.07 -3.34 -2.98
C GLU A 83 2.17 -4.83 -2.66
N LEU A 84 2.10 -5.17 -1.37
CA LEU A 84 2.03 -6.53 -0.85
C LEU A 84 0.64 -6.76 -0.24
N LEU A 85 0.06 -7.95 -0.47
CA LEU A 85 -1.30 -8.30 -0.07
C LEU A 85 -1.33 -9.70 0.52
N TRP A 86 -2.17 -9.91 1.53
CA TRP A 86 -2.30 -11.18 2.24
C TRP A 86 -3.76 -11.54 2.50
N HIS A 87 -4.03 -12.85 2.61
CA HIS A 87 -5.28 -13.37 3.16
C HIS A 87 -5.30 -13.31 4.70
N ASP A 88 -4.14 -13.18 5.34
CA ASP A 88 -4.06 -13.13 6.81
C ASP A 88 -4.23 -11.70 7.32
N ARG A 89 -4.83 -11.55 8.49
CA ARG A 89 -4.91 -10.28 9.24
C ARG A 89 -3.66 -10.03 10.08
N ASP A 90 -3.04 -11.11 10.54
CA ASP A 90 -1.82 -11.08 11.33
C ASP A 90 -0.61 -11.29 10.40
N VAL A 91 -0.13 -10.18 9.85
CA VAL A 91 1.00 -10.17 8.90
C VAL A 91 2.24 -9.65 9.60
N PRO A 92 3.40 -10.33 9.49
CA PRO A 92 4.66 -9.83 10.03
C PRO A 92 5.21 -8.70 9.14
N PHE A 93 4.55 -7.54 9.14
CA PHE A 93 4.87 -6.39 8.29
C PHE A 93 6.33 -5.94 8.42
N GLU A 94 6.84 -5.85 9.65
CA GLU A 94 8.24 -5.48 9.90
C GLU A 94 9.23 -6.42 9.21
N GLN A 95 8.99 -7.74 9.30
CA GLN A 95 9.85 -8.72 8.64
C GLN A 95 9.72 -8.64 7.11
N ALA A 96 8.51 -8.41 6.59
CA ALA A 96 8.27 -8.25 5.16
C ALA A 96 9.00 -7.00 4.60
N VAL A 97 8.94 -5.87 5.32
CA VAL A 97 9.64 -4.63 4.97
C VAL A 97 11.14 -4.80 5.05
N THR A 98 11.66 -5.38 6.12
CA THR A 98 13.10 -5.61 6.30
C THR A 98 13.66 -6.45 5.15
N ARG A 99 12.92 -7.50 4.74
CA ARG A 99 13.28 -8.32 3.57
C ARG A 99 13.23 -7.54 2.27
N LEU A 100 12.17 -6.75 2.05
CA LEU A 100 12.05 -5.89 0.87
C LEU A 100 13.21 -4.89 0.77
N GLN A 101 13.53 -4.20 1.85
CA GLN A 101 14.66 -3.26 1.93
C GLN A 101 15.98 -3.95 1.59
N SER A 102 16.23 -5.12 2.16
CA SER A 102 17.41 -5.92 1.85
C SER A 102 17.47 -6.28 0.36
N CYS A 103 16.36 -6.70 -0.24
CA CYS A 103 16.28 -6.99 -1.67
C CYS A 103 16.52 -5.76 -2.55
N PHE A 104 15.92 -4.62 -2.22
CA PHE A 104 16.09 -3.37 -2.96
C PHE A 104 17.56 -2.92 -2.97
N GLN A 105 18.25 -3.01 -1.83
CA GLN A 105 19.67 -2.66 -1.75
C GLN A 105 20.55 -3.48 -2.70
N THR A 106 20.23 -4.76 -2.94
CA THR A 106 20.99 -5.61 -3.88
C THR A 106 20.95 -5.13 -5.34
N VAL A 107 19.97 -4.27 -5.67
CA VAL A 107 19.75 -3.75 -7.02
C VAL A 107 19.83 -2.21 -7.08
N GLY A 108 20.39 -1.57 -6.05
CA GLY A 108 20.54 -0.11 -6.02
C GLY A 108 19.22 0.66 -5.86
N LEU A 109 18.21 0.03 -5.26
CA LEU A 109 16.93 0.64 -4.91
C LEU A 109 16.81 0.81 -3.40
N HIS A 110 15.91 1.68 -2.97
CA HIS A 110 15.53 1.81 -1.55
C HIS A 110 14.07 2.25 -1.43
N THR A 111 13.56 2.31 -0.20
CA THR A 111 12.20 2.73 0.16
C THR A 111 12.24 3.71 1.32
N ALA A 112 11.13 4.42 1.55
CA ALA A 112 10.93 5.23 2.75
C ALA A 112 11.09 4.40 4.03
N GLU A 113 11.52 5.06 5.10
CA GLU A 113 11.45 4.50 6.45
C GLU A 113 10.00 4.23 6.82
N VAL A 114 9.79 3.11 7.51
CA VAL A 114 8.47 2.67 7.94
C VAL A 114 8.44 2.74 9.45
N ASP A 115 7.57 3.59 9.99
CA ASP A 115 7.31 3.61 11.41
C ASP A 115 6.33 2.48 11.76
N PHE A 116 6.84 1.46 12.43
CA PHE A 116 6.06 0.29 12.82
C PHE A 116 5.23 0.52 14.09
N SER A 117 5.44 1.64 14.81
CA SER A 117 4.66 1.95 16.01
C SER A 117 3.17 2.16 15.71
N ASP A 118 2.86 2.63 14.49
CA ASP A 118 1.50 2.79 13.99
C ASP A 118 0.82 1.45 13.63
N ILE A 119 1.59 0.40 13.28
CA ILE A 119 1.03 -0.89 12.83
C ILE A 119 0.24 -1.57 13.94
N THR A 120 0.65 -1.37 15.19
CA THR A 120 -0.04 -1.84 16.40
C THR A 120 -1.48 -1.32 16.54
N MET A 121 -1.85 -0.24 15.83
CA MET A 121 -3.21 0.34 15.86
C MET A 121 -4.10 -0.09 14.69
N GLY A 122 -3.61 -0.90 13.75
CA GLY A 122 -4.41 -1.49 12.68
C GLY A 122 -4.80 -0.57 11.52
N ILE A 123 -4.42 0.72 11.55
CA ILE A 123 -4.65 1.67 10.45
C ILE A 123 -3.53 2.73 10.43
N ASN A 124 -2.70 2.75 9.39
CA ASN A 124 -2.06 3.99 8.94
C ASN A 124 -2.41 4.21 7.46
N MET A 125 -3.48 4.96 7.27
CA MET A 125 -3.86 5.56 6.00
C MET A 125 -3.41 7.02 6.09
N ALA A 126 -2.13 7.27 5.81
CA ALA A 126 -1.43 8.55 6.03
C ALA A 126 -2.04 9.78 5.33
N CYS A 127 -3.18 9.65 4.66
CA CYS A 127 -3.73 10.67 3.77
C CYS A 127 -5.25 10.89 3.87
N LEU A 128 -5.96 10.33 4.87
CA LEU A 128 -7.40 10.64 5.07
C LEU A 128 -7.70 11.57 6.25
N CYS A 129 -6.71 11.91 7.07
CA CYS A 129 -6.91 12.66 8.32
C CYS A 129 -6.12 13.99 8.39
N GLU A 130 -5.98 14.71 7.29
CA GLU A 130 -5.72 16.17 7.36
C GLU A 130 -7.00 16.96 7.06
N HIS A 131 -8.11 16.60 7.70
CA HIS A 131 -9.15 17.60 7.98
C HIS A 131 -8.64 18.46 9.14
N LYS A 132 -8.03 19.61 8.82
CA LYS A 132 -7.93 20.70 9.80
C LYS A 132 -9.36 21.00 10.26
N PRO A 133 -9.68 20.93 11.57
CA PRO A 133 -10.86 21.63 12.04
C PRO A 133 -10.61 23.13 11.81
N HIS A 134 -11.41 23.72 10.93
CA HIS A 134 -11.62 25.16 10.95
C HIS A 134 -12.31 25.50 12.28
N ASN A 135 -11.55 26.12 13.20
CA ASN A 135 -11.98 27.31 13.94
C ASN A 135 -10.75 28.00 14.53
#